data_AF-K9D5N0-F1
#
_entry.id   AF-K9D5N0-F1
#
_cell.length_a   1.000
_cell.length_b   1.000
_cell.length_c   1.000
_cell.angle_alpha   90.00
_cell.angle_beta   90.00
_cell.angle_gamma   90.00
#
_symmetry.space_group_name_H-M   'P 1'
#
loop_
_entity.id
_entity.type
_entity.pdbx_description
1 polymer ?
#
loop_
_entity_poly.entity_id
_entity_poly.type
_entity_poly.pdbx_seq_one_letter_code
_entity_poly.pdbx_strand_id
1 'polypeptide(L)'
;MSGLPLVALVGNPNAGKSALFNALTGARQKLGNYPGVTVERKAGRLSLADGRPVELVDLPGTYSLSPASPDEQVTRDFVLGKQTGEKLPDALVIVVDASNLDNHLRFALELIALGLPTVVALNMVDLATRDGLELDANVLAQELGVPVVSTVAVRKRGLDHLRTELETLLGAQTGMLRASAGEPDFDAVRREARRIARAAIVRETPSRRLTAAVDRVLLHPIGGLIVLAALLFVMFQAVFTWAKPPSDILEGWVTALGEAVTSTLPPGIIHDFLLQGVVGGVGAVIVFLPQILILFFFILMLEATGYMARAAFLMDGIMAKVGLSGRAFIPLLSSFACAVPGIMATRTISDPKDRLTTILIAPLMTCSARLPVYGLIIAAFIPARSVGPGIGLQGLVLFLLYVAGIVGAMLAAWALRLTVAKGRSGGFLMEMPKYQWPRPQDILIGLWQRGVIFLKRAGTIILATNIVLWVLASFPHAPEGVKQSEYSIAGRIAGGINVLVEPIGFNRDISLALLPSMAAREVAVSAIATVYAIDAEDDAEALEQGLGDRLAGRWSLATALAFLAWFVFAPQCISTIAVTRRETNGWKWPLFMIGYLFVLAYAAAGVTYWAAIAMGLG
;
A
#
# COMPACT_ATOMS: atom_id res chain seq x y z
N MET A 1 -13.24 -31.12 35.08
CA MET A 1 -12.58 -29.80 35.16
C MET A 1 -11.63 -29.83 36.37
N SER A 2 -10.44 -29.23 36.28
CA SER A 2 -9.52 -29.20 37.42
C SER A 2 -10.14 -28.33 38.53
N GLY A 3 -10.08 -28.76 39.79
CA GLY A 3 -10.51 -27.93 40.94
C GLY A 3 -9.50 -26.84 41.30
N LEU A 4 -8.53 -26.56 40.43
CA LEU A 4 -7.46 -25.59 40.67
C LEU A 4 -7.96 -24.18 40.32
N PRO A 5 -7.46 -23.13 41.00
CA PRO A 5 -7.65 -21.76 40.56
C PRO A 5 -7.12 -21.60 39.13
N LEU A 6 -7.87 -20.87 38.30
CA LEU A 6 -7.56 -20.59 36.90
C LEU A 6 -7.16 -19.13 36.75
N VAL A 7 -5.95 -18.90 36.27
CA VAL A 7 -5.42 -17.57 35.96
C VAL A 7 -5.28 -17.45 34.45
N ALA A 8 -5.82 -16.37 33.90
CA ALA A 8 -5.68 -16.06 32.48
C ALA A 8 -4.55 -15.04 32.27
N LEU A 9 -3.61 -15.35 31.40
CA LEU A 9 -2.60 -14.43 30.93
C LEU A 9 -3.12 -13.70 29.68
N VAL A 10 -3.32 -12.39 29.79
CA VAL A 10 -4.01 -11.58 28.78
C VAL A 10 -3.19 -10.33 28.46
N GLY A 11 -3.28 -9.80 27.25
CA GLY A 11 -2.61 -8.56 26.86
C GLY A 11 -2.45 -8.44 25.35
N ASN A 12 -1.83 -7.36 24.90
CA ASN A 12 -1.61 -7.10 23.48
C ASN A 12 -0.67 -8.16 22.85
N PRO A 13 -0.73 -8.34 21.51
CA PRO A 13 0.34 -9.00 20.78
C PRO A 13 1.71 -8.39 21.09
N ASN A 14 2.78 -9.18 21.05
CA ASN A 14 4.16 -8.75 21.31
C ASN A 14 4.47 -8.17 22.71
N ALA A 15 3.52 -8.10 23.64
CA ALA A 15 3.76 -7.68 25.04
C ALA A 15 4.71 -8.61 25.84
N GLY A 16 5.15 -9.72 25.23
CA GLY A 16 5.97 -10.74 25.88
C GLY A 16 5.18 -11.75 26.71
N LYS A 17 3.87 -11.90 26.48
CA LYS A 17 3.02 -12.93 27.12
C LYS A 17 3.63 -14.32 27.09
N SER A 18 3.95 -14.85 25.91
CA SER A 18 4.47 -16.21 25.80
C SER A 18 5.83 -16.38 26.48
N ALA A 19 6.66 -15.32 26.52
CA ALA A 19 7.91 -15.34 27.29
C ALA A 19 7.64 -15.40 28.80
N LEU A 20 6.67 -14.62 29.30
CA LEU A 20 6.25 -14.63 30.70
C LEU A 20 5.58 -15.96 31.09
N PHE A 21 4.71 -16.49 30.23
CA PHE A 21 4.09 -17.82 30.38
C PHE A 21 5.15 -18.91 30.55
N ASN A 22 6.10 -18.99 29.60
CA ASN A 22 7.19 -19.97 29.65
C ASN A 22 8.05 -19.82 30.91
N ALA A 23 8.30 -18.59 31.35
CA ALA A 23 9.07 -18.31 32.55
C ALA A 23 8.33 -18.74 33.84
N LEU A 24 7.00 -18.65 33.86
CA LEU A 24 6.14 -19.00 34.99
C LEU A 24 5.83 -20.50 35.09
N THR A 25 5.60 -21.19 33.96
CA THR A 25 5.19 -22.62 33.93
C THR A 25 6.35 -23.59 33.74
N GLY A 26 7.49 -23.11 33.22
CA GLY A 26 8.61 -23.97 32.84
C GLY A 26 8.21 -25.01 31.80
N ALA A 27 8.74 -26.24 31.91
CA ALA A 27 8.50 -27.34 30.95
C ALA A 27 7.10 -27.99 31.04
N ARG A 28 6.25 -27.58 31.98
CA ARG A 28 4.97 -28.26 32.28
C ARG A 28 3.78 -27.61 31.56
N GLN A 29 3.84 -27.57 30.23
CA GLN A 29 2.78 -27.02 29.38
C GLN A 29 2.04 -28.10 28.58
N LYS A 30 0.75 -27.90 28.37
CA LYS A 30 -0.12 -28.66 27.49
C LYS A 30 -0.59 -27.76 26.35
N LEU A 31 -0.45 -28.28 25.13
CA LEU A 31 -0.88 -27.64 23.89
C LEU A 31 -2.12 -28.38 23.39
N GLY A 32 -3.15 -27.64 23.02
CA GLY A 32 -4.39 -28.17 22.43
C GLY A 32 -5.07 -27.10 21.59
N ASN A 33 -6.34 -27.33 21.21
CA ASN A 33 -7.16 -26.33 20.53
C ASN A 33 -8.40 -26.03 21.36
N TYR A 34 -8.91 -24.80 21.26
CA TYR A 34 -10.21 -24.48 21.82
C TYR A 34 -11.34 -25.24 21.08
N PRO A 35 -12.41 -25.65 21.78
CA PRO A 35 -13.52 -26.36 21.14
C PRO A 35 -14.12 -25.58 19.96
N GLY A 36 -14.21 -26.22 18.78
CA GLY A 36 -14.88 -25.67 17.61
C GLY A 36 -14.09 -24.64 16.79
N VAL A 37 -12.83 -24.35 17.14
CA VAL A 37 -11.98 -23.40 16.40
C VAL A 37 -10.54 -23.93 16.27
N THR A 38 -9.80 -23.46 15.27
CA THR A 38 -8.38 -23.82 15.04
C THR A 38 -7.41 -22.99 15.90
N VAL A 39 -7.90 -22.33 16.95
CA VAL A 39 -7.10 -21.47 17.82
C VAL A 39 -6.38 -22.31 18.87
N GLU A 40 -5.06 -22.11 18.97
CA GLU A 40 -4.18 -22.84 19.88
C GLU A 40 -4.47 -22.46 21.35
N ARG A 41 -4.70 -23.46 22.20
CA ARG A 41 -4.87 -23.34 23.65
C ARG A 41 -3.58 -23.77 24.34
N LYS A 42 -2.92 -22.83 25.03
CA LYS A 42 -1.72 -23.08 25.84
C LYS A 42 -2.07 -23.01 27.32
N ALA A 43 -1.93 -24.14 28.02
CA ALA A 43 -2.18 -24.20 29.46
C ALA A 43 -1.01 -24.85 30.19
N GLY A 44 -0.64 -24.32 31.34
CA GLY A 44 0.45 -24.84 32.16
C GLY A 44 0.10 -24.77 33.64
N ARG A 45 0.96 -25.34 34.48
CA ARG A 45 0.83 -25.24 35.94
C ARG A 45 1.86 -24.26 36.48
N LEU A 46 1.39 -23.31 37.28
CA LEU A 46 2.19 -22.40 38.08
C LEU A 46 2.13 -22.86 39.54
N SER A 47 3.22 -22.69 40.28
CA SER A 47 3.21 -22.76 41.75
C SER A 47 3.23 -21.34 42.32
N LEU A 48 2.29 -21.05 43.22
CA LEU A 48 2.29 -19.82 44.03
C LEU A 48 3.49 -19.81 45.00
N ALA A 49 3.73 -18.69 45.68
CA ALA A 49 4.87 -18.57 46.60
C ALA A 49 4.73 -19.55 47.79
N ASP A 50 3.51 -19.82 48.23
CA ASP A 50 3.17 -20.87 49.21
C ASP A 50 3.16 -22.31 48.68
N GLY A 51 3.44 -22.53 47.39
CA GLY A 51 3.49 -23.85 46.76
C GLY A 51 2.17 -24.40 46.23
N ARG A 52 1.03 -23.71 46.42
CA ARG A 52 -0.26 -24.13 45.85
C ARG A 52 -0.22 -24.12 44.32
N PRO A 53 -0.72 -25.18 43.65
CA PRO A 53 -0.77 -25.23 42.19
C PRO A 53 -1.94 -24.42 41.62
N VAL A 54 -1.66 -23.67 40.55
CA VAL A 54 -2.62 -22.85 39.81
C VAL A 54 -2.54 -23.23 38.33
N GLU A 55 -3.69 -23.29 37.65
CA GLU A 55 -3.77 -23.46 36.21
C GLU A 55 -3.59 -22.10 35.53
N LEU A 56 -2.54 -21.94 34.73
CA LEU A 56 -2.27 -20.73 33.95
C LEU A 56 -2.60 -21.00 32.49
N VAL A 57 -3.41 -20.14 31.87
CA VAL A 57 -3.76 -20.24 30.45
C VAL A 57 -3.26 -18.99 29.72
N ASP A 58 -2.51 -19.17 28.63
CA ASP A 58 -2.10 -18.08 27.73
C ASP A 58 -3.21 -17.84 26.71
N LEU A 59 -3.83 -16.66 26.76
CA LEU A 59 -4.85 -16.27 25.78
C LEU A 59 -4.19 -15.66 24.53
N PRO A 60 -4.78 -15.84 23.34
CA PRO A 60 -4.36 -15.13 22.15
C PRO A 60 -4.28 -13.62 22.39
N GLY A 61 -3.25 -12.98 21.82
CA GLY A 61 -3.09 -11.53 21.96
C GLY A 61 -4.24 -10.79 21.29
N THR A 62 -4.84 -9.85 22.01
CA THR A 62 -5.90 -8.98 21.48
C THR A 62 -5.63 -7.53 21.87
N TYR A 63 -6.18 -6.61 21.09
CA TYR A 63 -6.07 -5.17 21.32
C TYR A 63 -7.30 -4.56 22.00
N SER A 64 -8.43 -5.28 22.03
CA SER A 64 -9.68 -4.84 22.67
C SER A 64 -10.61 -6.03 22.91
N LEU A 65 -11.69 -5.81 23.67
CA LEU A 65 -12.79 -6.76 23.81
C LEU A 65 -13.76 -6.77 22.61
N SER A 66 -13.47 -5.99 21.56
CA SER A 66 -14.19 -5.96 20.28
C SER A 66 -13.40 -6.70 19.20
N PRO A 67 -13.68 -7.98 18.93
CA PRO A 67 -12.77 -8.82 18.17
C PRO A 67 -12.91 -8.63 16.66
N ALA A 68 -11.76 -8.53 15.98
CA ALA A 68 -11.62 -8.49 14.53
C ALA A 68 -11.17 -9.83 13.92
N SER A 69 -10.70 -10.78 14.74
CA SER A 69 -10.24 -12.11 14.32
C SER A 69 -10.84 -13.23 15.19
N PRO A 70 -10.85 -14.49 14.73
CA PRO A 70 -11.27 -15.63 15.54
C PRO A 70 -10.47 -15.78 16.84
N ASP A 71 -9.16 -15.50 16.79
CA ASP A 71 -8.28 -15.53 17.95
C ASP A 71 -8.72 -14.51 19.01
N GLU A 72 -9.07 -13.29 18.59
CA GLU A 72 -9.58 -12.25 19.49
C GLU A 72 -10.96 -12.59 20.05
N GLN A 73 -11.81 -13.28 19.28
CA GLN A 73 -13.12 -13.75 19.75
C GLN A 73 -12.97 -14.73 20.91
N VAL A 74 -12.05 -15.68 20.79
CA VAL A 74 -11.74 -16.64 21.87
C VAL A 74 -11.28 -15.91 23.13
N THR A 75 -10.36 -14.93 23.01
CA THR A 75 -9.89 -14.17 24.17
C THR A 75 -11.03 -13.43 24.88
N ARG A 76 -11.89 -12.74 24.12
CA ARG A 76 -13.07 -12.05 24.66
C ARG A 76 -14.01 -13.04 25.36
N ASP A 77 -14.38 -14.13 24.69
CA ASP A 77 -15.35 -15.07 25.21
C ASP A 77 -14.83 -15.81 26.45
N PHE A 78 -13.51 -16.05 26.52
CA PHE A 78 -12.86 -16.63 27.70
C PHE A 78 -12.93 -15.69 28.91
N VAL A 79 -12.53 -14.42 28.76
CA VAL A 79 -12.55 -13.45 29.88
C VAL A 79 -13.96 -13.06 30.32
N LEU A 80 -14.96 -13.20 29.43
CA LEU A 80 -16.38 -12.97 29.75
C LEU A 80 -17.11 -14.23 30.25
N GLY A 81 -16.43 -15.38 30.34
CA GLY A 81 -17.04 -16.65 30.76
C GLY A 81 -18.05 -17.23 29.77
N LYS A 82 -17.99 -16.81 28.49
CA LYS A 82 -18.85 -17.28 27.39
C LYS A 82 -18.22 -18.41 26.57
N GLN A 83 -16.92 -18.69 26.76
CA GLN A 83 -16.20 -19.72 26.01
C GLN A 83 -16.68 -21.12 26.41
N THR A 84 -17.18 -21.87 25.44
CA THR A 84 -17.68 -23.23 25.65
C THR A 84 -16.61 -24.14 26.23
N GLY A 85 -16.91 -24.79 27.36
CA GLY A 85 -16.03 -25.77 28.02
C GLY A 85 -14.98 -25.16 28.95
N GLU A 86 -14.92 -23.84 29.10
CA GLU A 86 -14.01 -23.15 30.02
C GLU A 86 -14.79 -22.50 31.17
N LYS A 87 -14.18 -22.41 32.35
CA LYS A 87 -14.74 -21.64 33.47
C LYS A 87 -14.27 -20.19 33.39
N LEU A 88 -15.00 -19.31 34.07
CA LEU A 88 -14.56 -17.93 34.26
C LEU A 88 -13.19 -17.91 35.00
N PRO A 89 -12.22 -17.07 34.60
CA PRO A 89 -10.94 -16.95 35.30
C PRO A 89 -11.14 -16.46 36.74
N ASP A 90 -10.39 -17.05 37.66
CA ASP A 90 -10.35 -16.64 39.08
C ASP A 90 -9.49 -15.36 39.26
N ALA A 91 -8.48 -15.15 38.39
CA ALA A 91 -7.73 -13.89 38.29
C ALA A 91 -7.17 -13.65 36.88
N LEU A 92 -6.82 -12.40 36.58
CA LEU A 92 -6.16 -11.97 35.35
C LEU A 92 -4.72 -11.49 35.62
N VAL A 93 -3.79 -11.92 34.76
CA VAL A 93 -2.48 -11.29 34.64
C VAL A 93 -2.46 -10.52 33.32
N ILE A 94 -2.52 -9.19 33.41
CA ILE A 94 -2.47 -8.32 32.23
C ILE A 94 -1.01 -7.99 31.93
N VAL A 95 -0.51 -8.46 30.80
CA VAL A 95 0.86 -8.19 30.36
C VAL A 95 0.89 -6.94 29.50
N VAL A 96 1.66 -5.95 29.96
CA VAL A 96 1.77 -4.62 29.36
C VAL A 96 3.24 -4.36 29.02
N ASP A 97 3.54 -3.96 27.79
CA ASP A 97 4.90 -3.55 27.39
C ASP A 97 5.21 -2.14 27.90
N ALA A 98 6.25 -2.03 28.74
CA ALA A 98 6.76 -0.77 29.26
C ALA A 98 7.17 0.22 28.14
N SER A 99 7.65 -0.26 27.00
CA SER A 99 8.07 0.61 25.89
C SER A 99 6.88 1.22 25.12
N ASN A 100 5.68 0.63 25.21
CA ASN A 100 4.48 1.04 24.46
C ASN A 100 3.24 1.21 25.35
N LEU A 101 3.45 1.79 26.54
CA LEU A 101 2.49 1.84 27.64
C LEU A 101 1.12 2.42 27.24
N ASP A 102 1.07 3.56 26.54
CA ASP A 102 -0.17 4.23 26.10
C ASP A 102 -1.14 3.27 25.39
N ASN A 103 -0.63 2.42 24.50
CA ASN A 103 -1.45 1.52 23.67
C ASN A 103 -1.91 0.28 24.43
N HIS A 104 -1.07 -0.24 25.33
CA HIS A 104 -1.37 -1.44 26.11
C HIS A 104 -2.30 -1.12 27.29
N LEU A 105 -2.18 0.06 27.89
CA LEU A 105 -3.07 0.51 28.96
C LEU A 105 -4.51 0.62 28.50
N ARG A 106 -4.78 0.94 27.23
CA ARG A 106 -6.16 1.00 26.72
C ARG A 106 -6.89 -0.33 26.92
N PHE A 107 -6.28 -1.43 26.49
CA PHE A 107 -6.86 -2.76 26.68
C PHE A 107 -6.83 -3.18 28.15
N ALA A 108 -5.79 -2.80 28.90
CA ALA A 108 -5.72 -3.06 30.34
C ALA A 108 -6.90 -2.42 31.09
N LEU A 109 -7.29 -1.19 30.77
CA LEU A 109 -8.43 -0.50 31.36
C LEU A 109 -9.76 -1.22 31.06
N GLU A 110 -9.95 -1.72 29.83
CA GLU A 110 -11.14 -2.53 29.48
C GLU A 110 -11.23 -3.80 30.35
N LEU A 111 -10.10 -4.47 30.58
CA LEU A 111 -10.04 -5.69 31.40
C LEU A 111 -10.24 -5.39 32.90
N ILE A 112 -9.62 -4.33 33.42
CA ILE A 112 -9.78 -3.90 34.82
C ILE A 112 -11.23 -3.52 35.09
N ALA A 113 -11.91 -2.90 34.12
CA ALA A 113 -13.32 -2.55 34.22
C ALA A 113 -14.26 -3.78 34.37
N LEU A 114 -13.83 -4.98 33.98
CA LEU A 114 -14.58 -6.23 34.21
C LEU A 114 -14.72 -6.57 35.70
N GLY A 115 -13.87 -5.98 36.56
CA GLY A 115 -13.91 -6.20 38.01
C GLY A 115 -13.37 -7.54 38.49
N LEU A 116 -12.74 -8.32 37.61
CA LEU A 116 -12.04 -9.55 37.98
C LEU A 116 -10.76 -9.22 38.78
N PRO A 117 -10.34 -10.06 39.74
CA PRO A 117 -9.06 -9.88 40.44
C PRO A 117 -7.93 -9.81 39.43
N THR A 118 -7.15 -8.73 39.44
CA THR A 118 -6.23 -8.43 38.34
C THR A 118 -4.89 -7.93 38.87
N VAL A 119 -3.81 -8.43 38.28
CA VAL A 119 -2.44 -7.89 38.44
C VAL A 119 -1.89 -7.50 37.07
N VAL A 120 -1.22 -6.36 37.00
CA VAL A 120 -0.56 -5.90 35.78
C VAL A 120 0.92 -6.27 35.84
N ALA A 121 1.38 -7.07 34.89
CA ALA A 121 2.79 -7.36 34.67
C ALA A 121 3.36 -6.34 33.66
N LEU A 122 4.03 -5.31 34.18
CA LEU A 122 4.75 -4.30 33.38
C LEU A 122 6.06 -4.93 32.87
N ASN A 123 6.02 -5.48 31.66
CA ASN A 123 7.09 -6.27 31.06
C ASN A 123 8.04 -5.42 30.21
N MET A 124 9.21 -5.98 29.87
CA MET A 124 10.24 -5.33 29.04
C MET A 124 10.78 -4.01 29.60
N VAL A 125 10.78 -3.85 30.93
CA VAL A 125 11.30 -2.63 31.59
C VAL A 125 12.77 -2.37 31.25
N ASP A 126 13.58 -3.41 30.99
CA ASP A 126 14.98 -3.27 30.57
C ASP A 126 15.12 -2.65 29.16
N LEU A 127 14.20 -2.98 28.25
CA LEU A 127 14.14 -2.37 26.93
C LEU A 127 13.70 -0.91 27.03
N ALA A 128 12.67 -0.61 27.82
CA ALA A 128 12.21 0.76 28.06
C ALA A 128 13.33 1.64 28.63
N THR A 129 14.07 1.16 29.64
CA THR A 129 15.22 1.89 30.21
C THR A 129 16.33 2.08 29.18
N ARG A 130 16.63 1.07 28.36
CA ARG A 130 17.60 1.19 27.25
C ARG A 130 17.18 2.24 26.22
N ASP A 131 15.89 2.34 25.94
CA ASP A 131 15.31 3.37 25.07
C ASP A 131 15.20 4.74 25.77
N GLY A 132 15.67 4.84 27.00
CA GLY A 132 15.70 6.07 27.76
C GLY A 132 14.34 6.48 28.31
N LEU A 133 13.50 5.51 28.70
CA LEU A 133 12.26 5.68 29.44
C LEU A 133 12.35 4.95 30.78
N GLU A 134 12.17 5.69 31.86
CA GLU A 134 12.02 5.13 33.20
C GLU A 134 10.59 5.34 33.66
N LEU A 135 9.94 4.25 34.09
CA LEU A 135 8.55 4.22 34.56
C LEU A 135 8.51 3.86 36.04
N ASP A 136 7.59 4.47 36.78
CA ASP A 136 7.29 4.13 38.17
C ASP A 136 6.07 3.19 38.23
N ALA A 137 6.32 1.93 38.62
CA ALA A 137 5.28 0.93 38.79
C ALA A 137 4.33 1.27 39.96
N ASN A 138 4.79 1.97 41.00
CA ASN A 138 3.95 2.34 42.14
C ASN A 138 2.93 3.40 41.73
N VAL A 139 3.35 4.39 40.92
CA VAL A 139 2.44 5.40 40.37
C VAL A 139 1.40 4.73 39.45
N LEU A 140 1.83 3.77 38.61
CA LEU A 140 0.88 3.00 37.80
C LEU A 140 -0.13 2.22 38.66
N ALA A 141 0.32 1.61 39.76
CA ALA A 141 -0.55 0.86 40.64
C ALA A 141 -1.60 1.76 41.31
N GLN A 142 -1.19 2.97 41.73
CA GLN A 142 -2.09 3.96 42.31
C GLN A 142 -3.14 4.46 41.30
N GLU A 143 -2.71 4.76 40.08
CA GLU A 143 -3.58 5.27 39.01
C GLU A 143 -4.54 4.21 38.46
N LEU A 144 -4.10 2.94 38.36
CA LEU A 144 -4.94 1.84 37.87
C LEU A 144 -5.82 1.20 38.95
N GLY A 145 -5.51 1.42 40.23
CA GLY A 145 -6.21 0.80 41.35
C GLY A 145 -5.99 -0.71 41.47
N VAL A 146 -4.98 -1.26 40.79
CA VAL A 146 -4.60 -2.68 40.81
C VAL A 146 -3.08 -2.82 40.97
N PRO A 147 -2.57 -3.93 41.54
CA PRO A 147 -1.13 -4.14 41.69
C PRO A 147 -0.41 -4.15 40.34
N VAL A 148 0.75 -3.48 40.27
CA VAL A 148 1.61 -3.42 39.07
C VAL A 148 2.99 -3.94 39.43
N VAL A 149 3.46 -4.97 38.72
CA VAL A 149 4.76 -5.60 38.96
C VAL A 149 5.64 -5.46 37.72
N SER A 150 6.81 -4.82 37.90
CA SER A 150 7.85 -4.74 36.88
C SER A 150 8.49 -6.10 36.62
N THR A 151 8.48 -6.56 35.38
CA THR A 151 8.99 -7.89 34.99
C THR A 151 9.95 -7.81 33.80
N VAL A 152 10.93 -8.72 33.80
CA VAL A 152 11.77 -9.01 32.62
C VAL A 152 11.74 -10.51 32.40
N ALA A 153 10.78 -10.97 31.59
CA ALA A 153 10.51 -12.40 31.39
C ALA A 153 11.75 -13.19 30.96
N VAL A 154 12.54 -12.65 30.02
CA VAL A 154 13.75 -13.30 29.47
C VAL A 154 14.85 -13.48 30.53
N ARG A 155 14.91 -12.58 31.52
CA ARG A 155 15.89 -12.62 32.63
C ARG A 155 15.30 -13.17 33.93
N LYS A 156 14.05 -13.66 33.90
CA LYS A 156 13.29 -14.15 35.06
C LYS A 156 13.26 -13.17 36.26
N ARG A 157 13.28 -11.86 36.00
CA ARG A 157 13.20 -10.83 37.05
C ARG A 157 11.75 -10.42 37.31
N GLY A 158 11.39 -10.21 38.57
CA GLY A 158 10.05 -9.78 38.99
C GLY A 158 9.00 -10.90 39.09
N LEU A 159 9.37 -12.16 38.79
CA LEU A 159 8.44 -13.29 38.81
C LEU A 159 7.99 -13.66 40.22
N ASP A 160 8.88 -13.59 41.20
CA ASP A 160 8.54 -13.93 42.59
C ASP A 160 7.57 -12.91 43.18
N HIS A 161 7.78 -11.61 42.92
CA HIS A 161 6.85 -10.56 43.30
C HIS A 161 5.48 -10.73 42.62
N LEU A 162 5.46 -11.10 41.34
CA LEU A 162 4.22 -11.41 40.62
C LEU A 162 3.47 -12.61 41.24
N ARG A 163 4.20 -13.63 41.72
CA ARG A 163 3.59 -14.78 42.42
C ARG A 163 2.99 -14.37 43.75
N THR A 164 3.66 -13.51 44.53
CA THR A 164 3.14 -13.01 45.81
C THR A 164 1.87 -12.18 45.63
N GLU A 165 1.81 -11.33 44.62
CA GLU A 165 0.58 -10.56 44.30
C GLU A 165 -0.57 -11.48 43.86
N LEU A 166 -0.27 -12.49 43.02
CA LEU A 166 -1.27 -13.48 42.62
C LEU A 166 -1.82 -14.30 43.80
N GLU A 167 -0.95 -14.67 44.74
CA GLU A 167 -1.37 -15.37 45.96
C GLU A 167 -2.34 -14.51 46.78
N THR A 168 -2.02 -13.23 46.95
CA THR A 168 -2.86 -12.25 47.65
C THR A 168 -4.23 -12.10 46.97
N LEU A 169 -4.25 -11.98 45.64
CA LEU A 169 -5.47 -11.83 44.85
C LEU A 169 -6.36 -13.08 44.90
N LEU A 170 -5.76 -14.27 44.86
CA LEU A 170 -6.49 -15.55 44.93
C LEU A 170 -6.94 -15.89 46.36
N GLY A 171 -6.35 -15.27 47.38
CA GLY A 171 -6.76 -15.36 48.78
C GLY A 171 -7.92 -14.42 49.14
N ALA A 172 -8.07 -13.30 48.42
CA ALA A 172 -9.22 -12.42 48.52
C ALA A 172 -10.46 -13.04 47.82
N GLN A 173 -11.68 -12.69 48.26
CA GLN A 173 -12.93 -13.22 47.67
C GLN A 173 -12.94 -13.08 46.14
N THR A 174 -13.47 -14.10 45.46
CA THR A 174 -13.57 -14.16 43.99
C THR A 174 -14.34 -12.96 43.47
N GLY A 175 -13.69 -12.09 42.68
CA GLY A 175 -14.36 -10.93 42.11
C GLY A 175 -15.51 -11.36 41.20
N MET A 176 -16.70 -10.79 41.42
CA MET A 176 -17.83 -10.98 40.51
C MET A 176 -17.61 -10.12 39.26
N LEU A 177 -17.87 -10.71 38.09
CA LEU A 177 -17.84 -9.99 36.83
C LEU A 177 -18.84 -8.82 36.90
N ARG A 178 -18.33 -7.59 36.75
CA ARG A 178 -19.17 -6.39 36.77
C ARG A 178 -19.95 -6.31 35.46
N ALA A 179 -21.23 -5.96 35.56
CA ALA A 179 -22.03 -5.64 34.37
C ALA A 179 -21.33 -4.48 33.64
N SER A 180 -20.96 -4.72 32.38
CA SER A 180 -20.34 -3.70 31.53
C SER A 180 -21.28 -2.49 31.43
N ALA A 181 -20.77 -1.29 31.72
CA ALA A 181 -21.53 -0.04 31.71
C ALA A 181 -21.86 0.48 30.30
N GLY A 182 -22.00 -0.41 29.31
CA GLY A 182 -22.08 -0.08 27.88
C GLY A 182 -20.74 -0.17 27.17
N GLU A 183 -20.74 -0.01 25.84
CA GLU A 183 -19.49 0.11 25.06
C GLU A 183 -18.75 1.38 25.50
N PRO A 184 -17.54 1.26 26.08
CA PRO A 184 -16.80 2.43 26.53
C PRO A 184 -16.45 3.32 25.34
N ASP A 185 -16.61 4.64 25.50
CA ASP A 185 -16.17 5.62 24.51
C ASP A 185 -14.67 5.45 24.25
N PHE A 186 -14.35 5.02 23.03
CA PHE A 186 -12.99 4.72 22.58
C PHE A 186 -12.04 5.89 22.81
N ASP A 187 -12.50 7.12 22.57
CA ASP A 187 -11.69 8.33 22.72
C ASP A 187 -11.52 8.72 24.19
N ALA A 188 -12.48 8.39 25.06
CA ALA A 188 -12.35 8.58 26.50
C ALA A 188 -11.30 7.62 27.09
N VAL A 189 -11.38 6.32 26.79
CA VAL A 189 -10.42 5.32 27.29
C VAL A 189 -9.01 5.63 26.79
N ARG A 190 -8.87 6.05 25.53
CA ARG A 190 -7.58 6.46 24.96
C ARG A 190 -6.98 7.68 25.65
N ARG A 191 -7.80 8.69 25.98
CA ARG A 191 -7.34 9.87 26.72
C ARG A 191 -6.88 9.50 28.13
N GLU A 192 -7.61 8.61 28.78
CA GLU A 192 -7.31 8.18 30.14
C GLU A 192 -6.04 7.31 30.21
N ALA A 193 -5.91 6.32 29.31
CA ALA A 193 -4.69 5.53 29.18
C ALA A 193 -3.44 6.41 28.99
N ARG A 194 -3.57 7.48 28.18
CA ARG A 194 -2.48 8.44 27.94
C ARG A 194 -2.18 9.33 29.14
N ARG A 195 -3.18 9.67 29.96
CA ARG A 195 -3.00 10.42 31.21
C ARG A 195 -2.20 9.57 32.21
N ILE A 196 -2.64 8.33 32.44
CA ILE A 196 -2.01 7.37 33.35
C ILE A 196 -0.56 7.07 32.91
N ALA A 197 -0.36 6.78 31.63
CA ALA A 197 0.97 6.50 31.10
C ALA A 197 1.93 7.67 31.33
N ARG A 198 1.50 8.92 31.13
CA ARG A 198 2.32 10.12 31.37
C ARG A 198 2.62 10.35 32.85
N ALA A 199 1.67 10.08 33.74
CA ALA A 199 1.87 10.21 35.19
C ALA A 199 2.98 9.26 35.68
N ALA A 200 3.10 8.09 35.06
CA ALA A 200 4.10 7.08 35.40
C ALA A 200 5.53 7.38 34.89
N ILE A 201 5.74 8.40 34.06
CA ILE A 201 7.05 8.68 33.45
C ILE A 201 7.93 9.43 34.44
N VAL A 202 9.02 8.79 34.88
CA VAL A 202 10.02 9.38 35.78
C VAL A 202 11.06 10.17 35.00
N ARG A 203 11.56 9.59 33.90
CA ARG A 203 12.63 10.17 33.08
C ARG A 203 12.47 9.81 31.62
N GLU A 204 12.74 10.79 30.75
CA GLU A 204 12.88 10.59 29.31
C GLU A 204 14.19 11.16 28.79
N THR A 205 14.88 10.42 27.93
CA THR A 205 16.08 10.91 27.23
C THR A 205 15.75 12.00 26.20
N PRO A 206 16.71 12.89 25.88
CA PRO A 206 16.53 13.91 24.85
C PRO A 206 16.15 13.35 23.48
N SER A 207 16.71 12.18 23.11
CA SER A 207 16.41 11.49 21.86
C SER A 207 14.93 11.08 21.75
N ARG A 208 14.36 10.55 22.85
CA ARG A 208 12.94 10.20 22.93
C ARG A 208 12.04 11.44 22.85
N ARG A 209 12.44 12.54 23.48
CA ARG A 209 11.74 13.83 23.39
C ARG A 209 11.77 14.42 21.97
N LEU A 210 12.91 14.34 21.29
CA LEU A 210 13.04 14.77 19.89
C LEU A 210 12.13 13.95 18.98
N THR A 211 12.13 12.63 19.16
CA THR A 211 11.23 11.72 18.42
C THR A 211 9.76 12.09 18.62
N ALA A 212 9.34 12.34 19.86
CA ALA A 212 7.98 12.76 20.17
C ALA A 212 7.63 14.15 19.59
N ALA A 213 8.61 15.07 19.51
CA ALA A 213 8.43 16.37 18.88
C ALA A 213 8.28 16.25 17.35
N VAL A 214 9.07 15.37 16.72
CA VAL A 214 8.96 15.05 15.31
C VAL A 214 7.60 14.42 14.99
N ASP A 215 7.19 13.40 15.76
CA ASP A 215 5.87 12.77 15.59
C ASP A 215 4.72 13.77 15.78
N ARG A 216 4.87 14.79 16.66
CA ARG A 216 3.85 15.85 16.81
C ARG A 216 3.62 16.64 15.52
N VAL A 217 4.67 16.85 14.72
CA VAL A 217 4.57 17.54 13.42
C VAL A 217 4.09 16.55 12.35
N LEU A 218 4.71 15.37 12.26
CA LEU A 218 4.43 14.40 11.20
C LEU A 218 3.04 13.74 11.31
N LEU A 219 2.49 13.62 12.52
CA LEU A 219 1.17 13.05 12.78
C LEU A 219 0.07 14.11 12.91
N HIS A 220 0.41 15.39 12.78
CA HIS A 220 -0.60 16.45 12.82
C HIS A 220 -1.53 16.32 11.59
N PRO A 221 -2.86 16.44 11.73
CA PRO A 221 -3.79 16.22 10.62
C PRO A 221 -3.51 17.13 9.41
N ILE A 222 -3.14 18.38 9.64
CA ILE A 222 -2.76 19.33 8.57
C ILE A 222 -1.25 19.32 8.31
N GLY A 223 -0.43 19.63 9.32
CA GLY A 223 1.04 19.67 9.18
C GLY A 223 1.66 18.38 8.66
N GLY A 224 1.17 17.22 9.11
CA GLY A 224 1.60 15.91 8.61
C GLY A 224 1.25 15.72 7.13
N LEU A 225 0.05 16.15 6.70
CA LEU A 225 -0.35 16.06 5.29
C LEU A 225 0.49 17.00 4.41
N ILE A 226 0.85 18.18 4.92
CA ILE A 226 1.75 19.11 4.24
C ILE A 226 3.15 18.50 4.10
N VAL A 227 3.70 17.92 5.17
CA VAL A 227 5.01 17.26 5.12
C VAL A 227 4.99 16.07 4.17
N LEU A 228 3.93 15.25 4.22
CA LEU A 228 3.73 14.15 3.29
C LEU A 228 3.67 14.66 1.84
N ALA A 229 2.86 15.68 1.55
CA ALA A 229 2.77 16.28 0.22
C ALA A 229 4.11 16.86 -0.26
N ALA A 230 4.85 17.55 0.62
CA ALA A 230 6.18 18.08 0.32
C ALA A 230 7.19 16.96 0.03
N LEU A 231 7.16 15.88 0.80
CA LEU A 231 8.01 14.71 0.60
C LEU A 231 7.71 14.03 -0.74
N LEU A 232 6.43 13.84 -1.06
CA LEU A 232 6.01 13.30 -2.35
C LEU A 232 6.41 14.22 -3.50
N PHE A 233 6.28 15.54 -3.32
CA PHE A 233 6.72 16.51 -4.31
C PHE A 233 8.22 16.38 -4.58
N VAL A 234 9.07 16.31 -3.55
CA VAL A 234 10.52 16.11 -3.70
C VAL A 234 10.82 14.79 -4.41
N MET A 235 10.14 13.71 -4.02
CA MET A 235 10.29 12.40 -4.66
C MET A 235 9.93 12.47 -6.16
N PHE A 236 8.83 13.11 -6.54
CA PHE A 236 8.45 13.29 -7.94
C PHE A 236 9.46 14.17 -8.69
N GLN A 237 9.90 15.29 -8.11
CA GLN A 237 10.92 16.15 -8.70
C GLN A 237 12.23 15.39 -8.97
N ALA A 238 12.65 14.53 -8.03
CA ALA A 238 13.82 13.68 -8.21
C ALA A 238 13.63 12.68 -9.36
N VAL A 239 12.46 12.04 -9.45
CA VAL A 239 12.16 11.08 -10.53
C VAL A 239 12.19 11.75 -11.92
N PHE A 240 11.77 13.00 -12.08
CA PHE A 240 11.81 13.68 -13.40
C PHE A 240 13.11 14.40 -13.68
N THR A 241 13.68 15.05 -12.68
CA THR A 241 14.85 15.91 -12.87
C THR A 241 16.14 15.13 -12.72
N TRP A 242 16.24 14.25 -11.71
CA TRP A 242 17.48 13.53 -11.42
C TRP A 242 17.61 12.26 -12.26
N ALA A 243 16.50 11.68 -12.73
CA ALA A 243 16.54 10.53 -13.64
C ALA A 243 16.85 10.92 -15.09
N LYS A 244 16.63 12.18 -15.48
CA LYS A 244 16.80 12.61 -16.87
C LYS A 244 18.25 12.46 -17.37
N PRO A 245 19.30 12.96 -16.68
CA PRO A 245 20.67 12.80 -17.16
C PRO A 245 21.09 11.34 -17.43
N PRO A 246 20.85 10.35 -16.52
CA PRO A 246 21.19 8.96 -16.83
C PRO A 246 20.29 8.35 -17.91
N SER A 247 19.01 8.76 -18.03
CA SER A 247 18.14 8.29 -19.11
C SER A 247 18.58 8.81 -20.47
N ASP A 248 18.93 10.09 -20.60
CA ASP A 248 19.39 10.70 -21.85
C ASP A 248 20.70 10.04 -22.33
N ILE A 249 21.60 9.69 -21.40
CA ILE A 249 22.81 8.91 -21.72
C ILE A 249 22.43 7.55 -22.32
N LEU A 250 21.52 6.81 -21.67
CA LEU A 250 21.06 5.50 -22.13
C LEU A 250 20.34 5.59 -23.49
N GLU A 251 19.56 6.64 -23.71
CA GLU A 251 18.89 6.91 -24.99
C GLU A 251 19.91 7.18 -26.11
N GLY A 252 20.99 7.91 -25.80
CA GLY A 252 22.12 8.08 -26.72
C GLY A 252 22.77 6.75 -27.12
N TRP A 253 22.97 5.84 -26.17
CA TRP A 253 23.50 4.49 -26.46
C TRP A 253 22.56 3.67 -27.35
N VAL A 254 21.25 3.75 -27.11
CA VAL A 254 20.24 3.05 -27.93
C VAL A 254 20.20 3.62 -29.35
N THR A 255 20.28 4.94 -29.49
CA THR A 255 20.30 5.62 -30.79
C THR A 255 21.52 5.22 -31.60
N ALA A 256 22.71 5.27 -30.99
CA ALA A 256 23.95 4.81 -31.63
C ALA A 256 23.88 3.34 -32.04
N LEU A 257 23.24 2.48 -31.25
CA LEU A 257 23.01 1.08 -31.61
C LEU A 257 22.05 0.94 -32.80
N GLY A 258 20.99 1.75 -32.85
CA GLY A 258 20.06 1.80 -33.98
C GLY A 258 20.75 2.22 -35.29
N GLU A 259 21.56 3.27 -35.25
CA GLU A 259 22.36 3.73 -36.41
C GLU A 259 23.37 2.68 -36.89
N ALA A 260 23.99 1.95 -35.95
CA ALA A 260 24.87 0.83 -36.27
C ALA A 260 24.12 -0.31 -36.99
N VAL A 261 22.86 -0.59 -36.61
CA VAL A 261 22.01 -1.57 -37.30
C VAL A 261 21.68 -1.10 -38.72
N THR A 262 21.27 0.15 -38.88
CA THR A 262 20.89 0.72 -40.19
C THR A 262 22.08 0.83 -41.17
N SER A 263 23.28 1.10 -40.67
CA SER A 263 24.48 1.20 -41.51
C SER A 263 25.07 -0.16 -41.92
N THR A 264 24.76 -1.24 -41.21
CA THR A 264 25.36 -2.57 -41.44
C THR A 264 24.43 -3.54 -42.15
N LEU A 265 23.11 -3.38 -42.02
CA LEU A 265 22.12 -4.27 -42.59
C LEU A 265 21.35 -3.59 -43.74
N PRO A 266 21.19 -4.25 -44.90
CA PRO A 266 20.34 -3.72 -45.97
C PRO A 266 18.86 -3.68 -45.54
N PRO A 267 18.06 -2.76 -46.11
CA PRO A 267 16.64 -2.65 -45.80
C PRO A 267 15.91 -3.97 -46.11
N GLY A 268 15.11 -4.42 -45.14
CA GLY A 268 14.38 -5.68 -45.21
C GLY A 268 13.89 -6.14 -43.84
N ILE A 269 13.16 -7.26 -43.81
CA ILE A 269 12.46 -7.75 -42.61
C ILE A 269 13.40 -7.92 -41.40
N ILE A 270 14.64 -8.40 -41.61
CA ILE A 270 15.62 -8.59 -40.54
C ILE A 270 16.10 -7.25 -39.98
N HIS A 271 16.34 -6.27 -40.84
CA HIS A 271 16.68 -4.91 -40.43
C HIS A 271 15.55 -4.32 -39.58
N ASP A 272 14.31 -4.38 -40.05
CA ASP A 272 13.16 -3.78 -39.36
C ASP A 272 12.84 -4.49 -38.04
N PHE A 273 13.00 -5.82 -38.00
CA PHE A 273 12.86 -6.60 -36.78
C PHE A 273 13.88 -6.19 -35.71
N LEU A 274 15.16 -6.08 -36.10
CA LEU A 274 16.22 -5.72 -35.17
C LEU A 274 16.09 -4.28 -34.70
N LEU A 275 15.81 -3.34 -35.61
CA LEU A 275 15.70 -1.92 -35.31
C LEU A 275 14.44 -1.62 -34.49
N GLN A 276 13.25 -1.95 -35.00
CA GLN A 276 11.97 -1.57 -34.39
C GLN A 276 11.50 -2.57 -33.32
N GLY A 277 11.70 -3.87 -33.57
CA GLY A 277 11.27 -4.93 -32.66
C GLY A 277 12.18 -5.10 -31.45
N VAL A 278 13.50 -5.23 -31.67
CA VAL A 278 14.47 -5.55 -30.61
C VAL A 278 15.10 -4.31 -29.99
N VAL A 279 15.79 -3.47 -30.77
CA VAL A 279 16.49 -2.28 -30.26
C VAL A 279 15.51 -1.29 -29.65
N GLY A 280 14.41 -0.98 -30.34
CA GLY A 280 13.34 -0.16 -29.77
C GLY A 280 12.74 -0.73 -28.48
N GLY A 281 12.49 -2.05 -28.45
CA GLY A 281 11.95 -2.73 -27.28
C GLY A 281 12.89 -2.74 -26.07
N VAL A 282 14.17 -3.06 -26.29
CA VAL A 282 15.21 -3.05 -25.25
C VAL A 282 15.48 -1.62 -24.76
N GLY A 283 15.52 -0.66 -25.68
CA GLY A 283 15.72 0.76 -25.38
C GLY A 283 14.64 1.30 -24.46
N ALA A 284 13.37 1.03 -24.76
CA ALA A 284 12.24 1.42 -23.92
C ALA A 284 12.36 0.90 -22.48
N VAL A 285 12.90 -0.31 -22.28
CA VAL A 285 13.10 -0.90 -20.95
C VAL A 285 14.28 -0.27 -20.21
N ILE A 286 15.43 -0.14 -20.88
CA ILE A 286 16.68 0.30 -20.23
C ILE A 286 16.63 1.79 -19.90
N VAL A 287 16.11 2.63 -20.80
CA VAL A 287 16.02 4.10 -20.61
C VAL A 287 15.13 4.46 -19.40
N PHE A 288 14.18 3.61 -19.05
CA PHE A 288 13.25 3.81 -17.93
C PHE A 288 13.77 3.31 -16.56
N LEU A 289 14.86 2.53 -16.56
CA LEU A 289 15.42 1.96 -15.33
C LEU A 289 15.84 3.03 -14.28
N PRO A 290 16.49 4.16 -14.65
CA PRO A 290 16.90 5.18 -13.68
C PRO A 290 15.73 5.78 -12.87
N GLN A 291 14.60 6.07 -13.52
CA GLN A 291 13.39 6.59 -12.88
C GLN A 291 12.89 5.60 -11.80
N ILE A 292 12.86 4.32 -12.14
CA ILE A 292 12.44 3.25 -11.23
C ILE A 292 13.38 3.14 -10.01
N LEU A 293 14.70 3.22 -10.24
CA LEU A 293 15.68 3.14 -9.15
C LEU A 293 15.58 4.32 -8.19
N ILE A 294 15.43 5.55 -8.70
CA ILE A 294 15.24 6.74 -7.86
C ILE A 294 13.97 6.64 -7.03
N LEU A 295 12.87 6.18 -7.63
CA LEU A 295 11.64 5.92 -6.88
C LEU A 295 11.88 4.91 -5.75
N PHE A 296 12.45 3.73 -6.06
CA PHE A 296 12.66 2.70 -5.07
C PHE A 296 13.61 3.16 -3.97
N PHE A 297 14.56 4.06 -4.27
CA PHE A 297 15.42 4.67 -3.27
C PHE A 297 14.58 5.43 -2.22
N PHE A 298 13.66 6.28 -2.65
CA PHE A 298 12.76 6.98 -1.71
C PHE A 298 11.85 6.02 -0.94
N ILE A 299 11.25 5.03 -1.61
CA ILE A 299 10.37 4.05 -0.93
C ILE A 299 11.15 3.30 0.15
N LEU A 300 12.35 2.78 -0.18
CA LEU A 300 13.21 2.08 0.77
C LEU A 300 13.67 3.00 1.92
N MET A 301 13.94 4.27 1.63
CA MET A 301 14.30 5.27 2.63
C MET A 301 13.15 5.53 3.61
N LEU A 302 11.92 5.72 3.11
CA LEU A 302 10.73 5.96 3.95
C LEU A 302 10.38 4.74 4.80
N GLU A 303 10.58 3.54 4.25
CA GLU A 303 10.36 2.28 4.95
C GLU A 303 11.40 2.08 6.07
N ALA A 304 12.68 2.22 5.74
CA ALA A 304 13.78 2.02 6.69
C ALA A 304 13.80 3.07 7.82
N THR A 305 13.36 4.30 7.54
CA THR A 305 13.23 5.34 8.59
C THR A 305 12.01 5.16 9.48
N GLY A 306 11.05 4.30 9.11
CA GLY A 306 9.80 4.11 9.83
C GLY A 306 8.75 5.21 9.56
N TYR A 307 9.01 6.13 8.61
CA TYR A 307 8.07 7.18 8.21
C TYR A 307 6.81 6.60 7.54
N MET A 308 6.93 5.51 6.78
CA MET A 308 5.79 4.86 6.12
C MET A 308 4.66 4.50 7.09
N ALA A 309 4.98 4.08 8.32
CA ALA A 309 3.97 3.78 9.33
C ALA A 309 3.23 5.03 9.82
N ARG A 310 3.93 6.17 9.95
CA ARG A 310 3.32 7.47 10.30
C ARG A 310 2.43 7.98 9.18
N ALA A 311 2.89 7.89 7.95
CA ALA A 311 2.11 8.26 6.78
C ALA A 311 0.84 7.41 6.66
N ALA A 312 0.93 6.10 6.91
CA ALA A 312 -0.24 5.22 6.96
C ALA A 312 -1.23 5.61 8.07
N PHE A 313 -0.73 5.92 9.27
CA PHE A 313 -1.57 6.40 10.38
C PHE A 313 -2.27 7.72 10.05
N LEU A 314 -1.55 8.69 9.47
CA LEU A 314 -2.10 9.97 9.06
C LEU A 314 -3.20 9.81 7.99
N MET A 315 -3.00 8.88 7.05
CA MET A 315 -3.94 8.60 5.97
C MET A 315 -5.13 7.74 6.40
N ASP A 316 -5.06 7.06 7.55
CA ASP A 316 -6.12 6.19 8.05
C ASP A 316 -7.47 6.90 8.13
N GLY A 317 -7.51 8.14 8.62
CA GLY A 317 -8.75 8.92 8.69
C GLY A 317 -9.38 9.23 7.33
N ILE A 318 -8.58 9.39 6.27
CA ILE A 318 -9.09 9.60 4.90
C ILE A 318 -9.52 8.26 4.29
N MET A 319 -8.70 7.22 4.46
CA MET A 319 -8.93 5.87 3.92
C MET A 319 -10.16 5.20 4.56
N ALA A 320 -10.40 5.41 5.85
CA ALA A 320 -11.54 4.87 6.55
C ALA A 320 -12.88 5.35 5.98
N LYS A 321 -12.95 6.57 5.42
CA LYS A 321 -14.16 7.11 4.78
C LYS A 321 -14.59 6.32 3.54
N VAL A 322 -13.64 5.73 2.83
CA VAL A 322 -13.88 4.85 1.68
C VAL A 322 -13.84 3.36 2.04
N GLY A 323 -13.73 3.07 3.34
CA GLY A 323 -13.70 1.72 3.89
C GLY A 323 -12.35 1.01 3.77
N LEU A 324 -11.24 1.70 3.47
CA LEU A 324 -9.90 1.11 3.42
C LEU A 324 -9.15 1.35 4.75
N SER A 325 -8.14 0.54 5.06
CA SER A 325 -7.21 0.85 6.16
C SER A 325 -6.15 1.86 5.74
N GLY A 326 -5.57 2.58 6.70
CA GLY A 326 -4.38 3.42 6.47
C GLY A 326 -3.20 2.66 5.85
N ARG A 327 -3.11 1.33 6.03
CA ARG A 327 -2.07 0.49 5.39
C ARG A 327 -2.24 0.42 3.87
N ALA A 328 -3.46 0.60 3.34
CA ALA A 328 -3.71 0.67 1.90
C ALA A 328 -2.99 1.84 1.23
N PHE A 329 -2.73 2.92 1.97
CA PHE A 329 -1.96 4.05 1.46
C PHE A 329 -0.54 3.65 1.02
N ILE A 330 0.11 2.73 1.74
CA ILE A 330 1.49 2.31 1.46
C ILE A 330 1.62 1.72 0.04
N PRO A 331 0.81 0.71 -0.35
CA PRO A 331 0.71 0.24 -1.73
C PRO A 331 0.34 1.32 -2.75
N LEU A 332 -0.68 2.14 -2.46
CA LEU A 332 -1.19 3.13 -3.41
C LEU A 332 -0.17 4.22 -3.72
N LEU A 333 0.61 4.61 -2.72
CA LEU A 333 1.72 5.54 -2.90
C LEU A 333 2.76 5.00 -3.87
N SER A 334 3.13 3.73 -3.71
CA SER A 334 4.03 3.03 -4.63
C SER A 334 3.42 2.91 -6.04
N SER A 335 2.09 2.79 -6.15
CA SER A 335 1.37 2.71 -7.42
C SER A 335 1.42 3.96 -8.29
N PHE A 336 1.60 5.16 -7.71
CA PHE A 336 1.83 6.40 -8.49
C PHE A 336 3.09 6.40 -9.34
N ALA A 337 4.00 5.49 -9.04
CA ALA A 337 5.17 5.33 -9.86
C ALA A 337 5.09 4.05 -10.67
N CYS A 338 4.67 2.93 -10.07
CA CYS A 338 4.28 1.75 -10.82
C CYS A 338 3.27 0.87 -10.07
N ALA A 339 2.19 0.47 -10.74
CA ALA A 339 1.17 -0.38 -10.16
C ALA A 339 1.71 -1.75 -9.73
N VAL A 340 2.72 -2.30 -10.41
CA VAL A 340 3.30 -3.62 -10.12
C VAL A 340 3.86 -3.73 -8.69
N PRO A 341 4.85 -2.92 -8.27
CA PRO A 341 5.35 -2.97 -6.88
C PRO A 341 4.30 -2.55 -5.86
N GLY A 342 3.41 -1.62 -6.21
CA GLY A 342 2.28 -1.26 -5.35
C GLY A 342 1.39 -2.47 -5.05
N ILE A 343 0.95 -3.21 -6.08
CA ILE A 343 0.14 -4.43 -5.91
C ILE A 343 0.88 -5.48 -5.08
N MET A 344 2.19 -5.68 -5.28
CA MET A 344 2.98 -6.61 -4.45
C MET A 344 3.09 -6.16 -2.98
N ALA A 345 3.13 -4.85 -2.72
CA ALA A 345 3.19 -4.30 -1.36
C ALA A 345 1.88 -4.49 -0.58
N THR A 346 0.76 -4.80 -1.25
CA THR A 346 -0.53 -5.07 -0.59
C THR A 346 -0.52 -6.29 0.34
N ARG A 347 0.53 -7.13 0.29
CA ARG A 347 0.77 -8.21 1.26
C ARG A 347 0.91 -7.71 2.70
N THR A 348 1.21 -6.44 2.88
CA THR A 348 1.23 -5.81 4.19
C THR A 348 -0.17 -5.57 4.76
N ILE A 349 -1.24 -5.74 3.98
CA ILE A 349 -2.63 -5.54 4.43
C ILE A 349 -3.19 -6.89 4.89
N SER A 350 -3.58 -6.97 6.17
CA SER A 350 -4.05 -8.21 6.80
C SER A 350 -5.47 -8.59 6.39
N ASP A 351 -6.38 -7.62 6.23
CA ASP A 351 -7.76 -7.90 5.83
C ASP A 351 -7.80 -8.26 4.33
N PRO A 352 -8.28 -9.46 3.95
CA PRO A 352 -8.25 -9.90 2.56
C PRO A 352 -9.13 -9.05 1.63
N LYS A 353 -10.22 -8.46 2.15
CA LYS A 353 -11.13 -7.62 1.37
C LYS A 353 -10.55 -6.23 1.12
N ASP A 354 -9.93 -5.63 2.13
CA ASP A 354 -9.15 -4.39 2.01
C ASP A 354 -7.96 -4.58 1.06
N ARG A 355 -7.22 -5.69 1.23
CA ARG A 355 -6.11 -6.07 0.33
C ARG A 355 -6.59 -6.16 -1.12
N LEU A 356 -7.67 -6.90 -1.37
CA LEU A 356 -8.23 -7.05 -2.71
C LEU A 356 -8.69 -5.72 -3.31
N THR A 357 -9.40 -4.90 -2.53
CA THR A 357 -9.86 -3.57 -3.00
C THR A 357 -8.68 -2.70 -3.38
N THR A 358 -7.62 -2.70 -2.56
CA THR A 358 -6.37 -1.97 -2.82
C THR A 358 -5.68 -2.46 -4.10
N ILE A 359 -5.64 -3.78 -4.34
CA ILE A 359 -5.11 -4.36 -5.58
C ILE A 359 -5.90 -3.85 -6.79
N LEU A 360 -7.25 -3.85 -6.71
CA LEU A 360 -8.12 -3.49 -7.83
C LEU A 360 -8.02 -2.01 -8.20
N ILE A 361 -7.85 -1.11 -7.22
CA ILE A 361 -7.76 0.34 -7.45
C ILE A 361 -6.33 0.84 -7.67
N ALA A 362 -5.30 0.08 -7.30
CA ALA A 362 -3.89 0.47 -7.50
C ALA A 362 -3.59 0.98 -8.93
N PRO A 363 -4.14 0.39 -10.01
CA PRO A 363 -3.89 0.88 -11.35
C PRO A 363 -4.54 2.22 -11.72
N LEU A 364 -5.49 2.71 -10.90
CA LEU A 364 -6.10 4.05 -11.05
C LEU A 364 -5.17 5.16 -10.58
N MET A 365 -4.14 4.82 -9.80
CA MET A 365 -3.06 5.75 -9.50
C MET A 365 -2.27 6.05 -10.79
N THR A 366 -2.18 7.33 -11.13
CA THR A 366 -1.48 7.79 -12.33
C THR A 366 0.01 7.47 -12.19
N CYS A 367 0.46 6.44 -12.91
CA CYS A 367 1.87 6.04 -12.92
C CYS A 367 2.73 6.96 -13.79
N SER A 368 4.04 7.03 -13.52
CA SER A 368 4.99 7.86 -14.29
C SER A 368 4.99 7.57 -15.79
N ALA A 369 4.77 6.32 -16.20
CA ALA A 369 4.68 5.94 -17.61
C ALA A 369 3.54 6.62 -18.41
N ARG A 370 2.58 7.27 -17.74
CA ARG A 370 1.51 8.06 -18.42
C ARG A 370 1.96 9.46 -18.80
N LEU A 371 3.03 9.96 -18.19
CA LEU A 371 3.44 11.35 -18.34
C LEU A 371 3.94 11.72 -19.73
N PRO A 372 4.63 10.86 -20.50
CA PRO A 372 4.94 11.17 -21.90
C PRO A 372 3.66 11.42 -22.72
N VAL A 373 2.63 10.61 -22.51
CA VAL A 373 1.32 10.78 -23.17
C VAL A 373 0.67 12.08 -22.74
N TYR A 374 0.59 12.35 -21.43
CA TYR A 374 0.01 13.59 -20.93
C TYR A 374 0.78 14.82 -21.40
N GLY A 375 2.11 14.77 -21.35
CA GLY A 375 2.99 15.85 -21.78
C GLY A 375 2.80 16.16 -23.26
N LEU A 376 2.80 15.14 -24.13
CA LEU A 376 2.58 15.33 -25.57
C LEU A 376 1.22 15.95 -25.87
N ILE A 377 0.14 15.38 -25.33
CA ILE A 377 -1.22 15.85 -25.64
C ILE A 377 -1.50 17.22 -25.00
N ILE A 378 -1.02 17.47 -23.79
CA ILE A 378 -1.15 18.80 -23.16
C ILE A 378 -0.33 19.83 -23.93
N ALA A 379 0.90 19.52 -24.34
CA ALA A 379 1.72 20.44 -25.11
C ALA A 379 1.12 20.77 -26.48
N ALA A 380 0.51 19.78 -27.15
CA ALA A 380 -0.07 19.95 -28.47
C ALA A 380 -1.42 20.70 -28.47
N PHE A 381 -2.29 20.45 -27.48
CA PHE A 381 -3.68 20.96 -27.51
C PHE A 381 -4.01 22.02 -26.47
N ILE A 382 -3.23 22.15 -25.40
CA ILE A 382 -3.50 23.11 -24.32
C ILE A 382 -2.57 24.32 -24.48
N PRO A 383 -3.11 25.54 -24.67
CA PRO A 383 -2.29 26.72 -24.90
C PRO A 383 -1.41 27.03 -23.70
N ALA A 384 -0.15 27.41 -23.96
CA ALA A 384 0.83 27.81 -22.97
C ALA A 384 0.53 29.21 -22.40
N ARG A 385 -0.62 29.38 -21.73
CA ARG A 385 -1.04 30.63 -21.08
C ARG A 385 -0.93 30.53 -19.56
N SER A 386 -0.64 31.64 -18.90
CA SER A 386 -0.74 31.77 -17.45
C SER A 386 -2.20 31.98 -17.03
N VAL A 387 -2.61 31.32 -15.94
CA VAL A 387 -3.94 31.46 -15.33
C VAL A 387 -3.87 32.28 -14.03
N GLY A 388 -2.66 32.49 -13.50
CA GLY A 388 -2.38 33.31 -12.32
C GLY A 388 -0.86 33.48 -12.11
N PRO A 389 -0.44 34.18 -11.04
CA PRO A 389 0.98 34.38 -10.74
C PRO A 389 1.66 33.03 -10.49
N GLY A 390 2.57 32.64 -11.39
CA GLY A 390 3.31 31.37 -11.33
C GLY A 390 2.52 30.11 -11.70
N ILE A 391 1.28 30.22 -12.18
CA ILE A 391 0.43 29.07 -12.54
C ILE A 391 0.18 29.04 -14.05
N GLY A 392 0.82 28.10 -14.75
CA GLY A 392 0.57 27.82 -16.17
C GLY A 392 -0.61 26.87 -16.38
N LEU A 393 -1.40 27.10 -17.44
CA LEU A 393 -2.58 26.28 -17.76
C LEU A 393 -2.22 24.81 -17.98
N GLN A 394 -1.14 24.52 -18.70
CA GLN A 394 -0.67 23.15 -18.98
C GLN A 394 -0.35 22.39 -17.68
N GLY A 395 0.34 23.06 -16.74
CA GLY A 395 0.63 22.49 -15.41
C GLY A 395 -0.64 22.28 -14.58
N LEU A 396 -1.62 23.19 -14.67
CA LEU A 396 -2.91 23.03 -14.02
C LEU A 396 -3.69 21.84 -14.57
N VAL A 397 -3.75 21.66 -15.89
CA VAL A 397 -4.41 20.51 -16.53
C VAL A 397 -3.76 19.21 -16.06
N LEU A 398 -2.43 19.13 -16.08
CA LEU A 398 -1.70 17.96 -15.58
C LEU A 398 -2.03 17.67 -14.11
N PHE A 399 -2.05 18.70 -13.25
CA PHE A 399 -2.44 18.57 -11.85
C PHE A 399 -3.87 18.03 -11.69
N LEU A 400 -4.82 18.56 -12.45
CA LEU A 400 -6.22 18.11 -12.43
C LEU A 400 -6.35 16.64 -12.86
N LEU A 401 -5.58 16.17 -13.85
CA LEU A 401 -5.56 14.76 -14.23
C LEU A 401 -5.08 13.85 -13.10
N TYR A 402 -4.07 14.28 -12.33
CA TYR A 402 -3.60 13.54 -11.16
C TYR A 402 -4.66 13.48 -10.08
N VAL A 403 -5.29 14.61 -9.76
CA VAL A 403 -6.39 14.68 -8.78
C VAL A 403 -7.56 13.81 -9.23
N ALA A 404 -7.91 13.82 -10.51
CA ALA A 404 -8.97 12.98 -11.07
C ALA A 404 -8.69 11.48 -10.89
N GLY A 405 -7.44 11.04 -11.07
CA GLY A 405 -7.04 9.65 -10.79
C GLY A 405 -7.20 9.27 -9.32
N ILE A 406 -6.79 10.15 -8.39
CA ILE A 406 -6.91 9.93 -6.94
C ILE A 406 -8.38 9.86 -6.52
N VAL A 407 -9.17 10.85 -6.93
CA VAL A 407 -10.61 10.90 -6.63
C VAL A 407 -11.31 9.69 -7.24
N GLY A 408 -11.00 9.36 -8.49
CA GLY A 408 -11.50 8.17 -9.17
C GLY A 408 -11.18 6.88 -8.43
N ALA A 409 -9.95 6.72 -7.93
CA ALA A 409 -9.55 5.57 -7.11
C ALA A 409 -10.33 5.49 -5.80
N MET A 410 -10.57 6.64 -5.14
CA MET A 410 -11.36 6.70 -3.91
C MET A 410 -12.83 6.37 -4.12
N LEU A 411 -13.43 6.87 -5.20
CA LEU A 411 -14.80 6.54 -5.60
C LEU A 411 -14.93 5.06 -5.97
N ALA A 412 -13.98 4.51 -6.73
CA ALA A 412 -13.94 3.09 -7.06
C ALA A 412 -13.79 2.22 -5.82
N ALA A 413 -12.91 2.60 -4.87
CA ALA A 413 -12.73 1.89 -3.61
C ALA A 413 -14.04 1.83 -2.81
N TRP A 414 -14.71 2.98 -2.67
CA TRP A 414 -16.00 3.08 -2.00
C TRP A 414 -17.05 2.20 -2.67
N ALA A 415 -17.19 2.27 -3.99
CA ALA A 415 -18.13 1.45 -4.75
C ALA A 415 -17.85 -0.07 -4.60
N LEU A 416 -16.58 -0.47 -4.65
CA LEU A 416 -16.15 -1.87 -4.46
C LEU A 416 -16.43 -2.36 -3.03
N ARG A 417 -16.22 -1.53 -2.01
CA ARG A 417 -16.51 -1.87 -0.61
C ARG A 417 -18.00 -1.97 -0.32
N LEU A 418 -18.84 -1.24 -1.05
CA LEU A 418 -20.29 -1.39 -0.96
C LEU A 418 -20.82 -2.64 -1.67
N THR A 419 -20.12 -3.14 -2.69
CA THR A 419 -20.64 -4.18 -3.59
C THR A 419 -19.92 -5.52 -3.39
N VAL A 420 -18.70 -5.64 -3.92
CA VAL A 420 -17.99 -6.92 -4.10
C VAL A 420 -17.10 -7.27 -2.90
N ALA A 421 -16.61 -6.27 -2.16
CA ALA A 421 -15.69 -6.43 -1.04
C ALA A 421 -16.29 -6.00 0.32
N LYS A 422 -17.58 -6.28 0.54
CA LYS A 422 -18.34 -5.89 1.74
C LYS A 422 -17.65 -6.31 3.04
N GLY A 423 -17.30 -5.34 3.88
CA GLY A 423 -16.75 -5.60 5.21
C GLY A 423 -16.42 -4.28 5.92
N ARG A 424 -16.56 -4.27 7.26
CA ARG A 424 -16.05 -3.16 8.08
C ARG A 424 -14.53 -3.23 8.10
N SER A 425 -13.83 -2.12 7.86
CA SER A 425 -12.41 -2.03 8.19
C SER A 425 -12.28 -2.24 9.70
N GLY A 426 -11.47 -3.22 10.12
CA GLY A 426 -11.15 -3.39 11.53
C GLY A 426 -10.50 -2.11 12.08
N GLY A 427 -10.80 -1.75 13.33
CA GLY A 427 -10.19 -0.59 13.98
C GLY A 427 -8.68 -0.65 13.86
N PHE A 428 -8.06 0.40 13.31
CA PHE A 428 -6.64 0.43 13.05
C PHE A 428 -5.87 0.71 14.34
N LEU A 429 -5.43 -0.33 15.05
CA LEU A 429 -4.41 -0.21 16.09
C LEU A 429 -3.07 -0.65 15.51
N MET A 430 -2.22 0.30 15.15
CA MET A 430 -0.85 0.03 14.71
C MET A 430 0.13 0.48 15.78
N GLU A 431 0.94 -0.47 16.28
CA GLU A 431 2.13 -0.12 17.05
C GLU A 431 3.13 0.53 16.09
N MET A 432 3.42 1.81 16.30
CA MET A 432 4.32 2.55 15.43
C MET A 432 5.77 2.06 15.66
N PRO A 433 6.50 1.61 14.62
CA PRO A 433 7.89 1.21 14.76
C PRO A 433 8.74 2.40 15.19
N LYS A 434 9.89 2.18 15.84
CA LYS A 434 10.79 3.29 16.20
C LYS A 434 11.45 3.87 14.95
N TYR A 435 11.83 5.16 15.02
CA TYR A 435 12.72 5.75 14.00
C TYR A 435 14.05 5.01 14.01
N GLN A 436 14.53 4.71 12.81
CA GLN A 436 15.81 4.04 12.61
C GLN A 436 16.59 4.76 11.51
N TRP A 437 17.90 4.80 11.65
CA TRP A 437 18.75 5.28 10.57
C TRP A 437 18.87 4.20 9.50
N PRO A 438 18.57 4.51 8.23
CA PRO A 438 18.69 3.57 7.14
C PRO A 438 20.16 3.19 6.95
N ARG A 439 20.43 1.89 6.83
CA ARG A 439 21.77 1.40 6.50
C ARG A 439 21.99 1.54 4.99
N PRO A 440 23.02 2.26 4.53
CA PRO A 440 23.25 2.47 3.09
C PRO A 440 23.40 1.15 2.32
N GLN A 441 23.97 0.12 2.94
CA GLN A 441 24.13 -1.22 2.35
C GLN A 441 22.78 -1.86 2.02
N ASP A 442 21.81 -1.80 2.94
CA ASP A 442 20.48 -2.38 2.75
C ASP A 442 19.74 -1.67 1.61
N ILE A 443 19.90 -0.34 1.50
CA ILE A 443 19.33 0.45 0.40
C ILE A 443 19.97 0.05 -0.94
N LEU A 444 21.30 0.00 -1.04
CA LEU A 444 21.99 -0.33 -2.29
C LEU A 444 21.67 -1.74 -2.78
N ILE A 445 21.67 -2.73 -1.87
CA ILE A 445 21.28 -4.11 -2.19
C ILE A 445 19.82 -4.15 -2.63
N GLY A 446 18.94 -3.45 -1.91
CA GLY A 446 17.53 -3.32 -2.25
C GLY A 446 17.33 -2.75 -3.67
N LEU A 447 18.02 -1.66 -4.01
CA LEU A 447 17.98 -1.05 -5.34
C LEU A 447 18.44 -2.01 -6.44
N TRP A 448 19.57 -2.68 -6.23
CA TRP A 448 20.10 -3.66 -7.18
C TRP A 448 19.10 -4.79 -7.44
N GLN A 449 18.53 -5.37 -6.38
CA GLN A 449 17.52 -6.42 -6.50
C GLN A 449 16.28 -5.94 -7.27
N ARG A 450 15.80 -4.71 -7.01
CA ARG A 450 14.65 -4.15 -7.72
C ARG A 450 14.96 -3.94 -9.20
N GLY A 451 16.14 -3.42 -9.53
CA GLY A 451 16.60 -3.25 -10.92
C GLY A 451 16.68 -4.58 -11.68
N VAL A 452 17.29 -5.61 -11.07
CA VAL A 452 17.39 -6.95 -11.69
C VAL A 452 16.01 -7.59 -11.88
N ILE A 453 15.12 -7.48 -10.89
CA ILE A 453 13.75 -8.00 -10.99
C ILE A 453 13.00 -7.29 -12.12
N PHE A 454 13.14 -5.96 -12.25
CA PHE A 454 12.52 -5.19 -13.32
C PHE A 454 13.03 -5.64 -14.69
N LEU A 455 14.35 -5.68 -14.90
CA LEU A 455 14.95 -6.11 -16.17
C LEU A 455 14.54 -7.54 -16.57
N LYS A 456 14.62 -8.50 -15.64
CA LYS A 456 14.31 -9.90 -15.96
C LYS A 456 12.82 -10.17 -16.14
N ARG A 457 11.95 -9.54 -15.35
CA ARG A 457 10.51 -9.85 -15.37
C ARG A 457 9.72 -8.90 -16.26
N ALA A 458 9.83 -7.60 -16.03
CA ALA A 458 9.11 -6.62 -16.83
C ALA A 458 9.76 -6.48 -18.20
N GLY A 459 11.10 -6.40 -18.27
CA GLY A 459 11.84 -6.28 -19.53
C GLY A 459 11.54 -7.40 -20.53
N THR A 460 11.52 -8.66 -20.08
CA THR A 460 11.17 -9.81 -20.94
C THR A 460 9.75 -9.73 -21.50
N ILE A 461 8.78 -9.30 -20.68
CA ILE A 461 7.38 -9.16 -21.13
C ILE A 461 7.26 -8.00 -22.11
N ILE A 462 7.91 -6.87 -21.84
CA ILE A 462 7.89 -5.68 -22.71
C ILE A 462 8.51 -6.02 -24.06
N LEU A 463 9.70 -6.63 -24.07
CA LEU A 463 10.37 -7.05 -25.30
C LEU A 463 9.53 -8.03 -26.11
N ALA A 464 9.00 -9.09 -25.47
CA ALA A 464 8.16 -10.07 -26.15
C ALA A 464 6.91 -9.42 -26.74
N THR A 465 6.28 -8.50 -26.01
CA THR A 465 5.08 -7.83 -26.51
C THR A 465 5.40 -6.83 -27.60
N ASN A 466 6.54 -6.13 -27.53
CA ASN A 466 6.99 -5.23 -28.60
C ASN A 466 7.26 -6.00 -29.91
N ILE A 467 7.88 -7.18 -29.81
CA ILE A 467 8.08 -8.07 -30.96
C ILE A 467 6.74 -8.54 -31.54
N VAL A 468 5.81 -9.00 -30.69
CA VAL A 468 4.48 -9.44 -31.15
C VAL A 468 3.72 -8.29 -31.80
N LEU A 469 3.75 -7.10 -31.20
CA LEU A 469 3.12 -5.91 -31.75
C LEU A 469 3.71 -5.54 -33.11
N TRP A 470 5.04 -5.52 -33.22
CA TRP A 470 5.72 -5.27 -34.49
C TRP A 470 5.27 -6.28 -35.55
N VAL A 471 5.21 -7.58 -35.23
CA VAL A 471 4.68 -8.59 -36.17
C VAL A 471 3.25 -8.28 -36.59
N LEU A 472 2.37 -7.93 -35.64
CA LEU A 472 0.96 -7.63 -35.93
C LEU A 472 0.79 -6.34 -36.75
N ALA A 473 1.67 -5.35 -36.58
CA ALA A 473 1.66 -4.09 -37.31
C ALA A 473 2.30 -4.20 -38.71
N SER A 474 3.33 -5.04 -38.85
CA SER A 474 4.09 -5.19 -40.10
C SER A 474 3.49 -6.23 -41.05
N PHE A 475 2.70 -7.20 -40.56
CA PHE A 475 2.15 -8.27 -41.38
C PHE A 475 0.61 -8.31 -41.39
N PRO A 476 -0.02 -8.67 -42.53
CA PRO A 476 0.58 -8.82 -43.86
C PRO A 476 1.04 -7.47 -44.43
N HIS A 477 2.01 -7.50 -45.36
CA HIS A 477 2.44 -6.30 -46.10
C HIS A 477 1.31 -5.83 -47.02
N ALA A 478 1.06 -4.53 -46.99
CA ALA A 478 0.06 -3.89 -47.83
C ALA A 478 0.50 -3.89 -49.31
N PRO A 479 -0.42 -4.15 -50.24
CA PRO A 479 -0.17 -3.91 -51.66
C PRO A 479 0.01 -2.40 -51.93
N GLU A 480 0.70 -2.06 -53.02
CA GLU A 480 0.97 -0.66 -53.42
C GLU A 480 -0.32 0.19 -53.44
N GLY A 481 -0.27 1.37 -52.80
CA GLY A 481 -1.41 2.29 -52.71
C GLY A 481 -2.37 2.05 -51.54
N VAL A 482 -2.16 1.02 -50.71
CA VAL A 482 -2.92 0.80 -49.47
C VAL A 482 -2.03 1.06 -48.27
N LYS A 483 -2.54 1.83 -47.29
CA LYS A 483 -1.81 2.11 -46.06
C LYS A 483 -1.57 0.84 -45.25
N GLN A 484 -0.32 0.63 -44.84
CA GLN A 484 0.08 -0.49 -43.99
C GLN A 484 -0.66 -0.50 -42.64
N SER A 485 -0.95 0.69 -42.11
CA SER A 485 -1.73 0.90 -40.89
C SER A 485 -3.17 0.36 -40.98
N GLU A 486 -3.75 0.23 -42.17
CA GLU A 486 -5.11 -0.29 -42.37
C GLU A 486 -5.14 -1.78 -42.74
N TYR A 487 -4.12 -2.26 -43.47
CA TYR A 487 -4.11 -3.62 -44.02
C TYR A 487 -3.57 -4.69 -43.06
N SER A 488 -2.64 -4.30 -42.17
CA SER A 488 -2.01 -5.18 -41.18
C SER A 488 -3.00 -5.83 -40.21
N ILE A 489 -2.59 -6.91 -39.53
CA ILE A 489 -3.46 -7.56 -38.53
C ILE A 489 -3.84 -6.57 -37.42
N ALA A 490 -2.88 -5.77 -36.95
CA ALA A 490 -3.13 -4.70 -35.99
C ALA A 490 -4.12 -3.66 -36.54
N GLY A 491 -3.99 -3.27 -37.81
CA GLY A 491 -4.92 -2.37 -38.51
C GLY A 491 -6.35 -2.87 -38.59
N ARG A 492 -6.53 -4.17 -38.83
CA ARG A 492 -7.86 -4.81 -38.85
C ARG A 492 -8.49 -4.88 -37.47
N ILE A 493 -7.69 -5.23 -36.44
CA ILE A 493 -8.16 -5.26 -35.05
C ILE A 493 -8.54 -3.83 -34.62
N ALA A 494 -7.71 -2.83 -34.94
CA ALA A 494 -7.98 -1.44 -34.67
C ALA A 494 -9.25 -0.94 -35.37
N GLY A 495 -9.51 -1.36 -36.62
CA GLY A 495 -10.77 -1.07 -37.31
C GLY A 495 -12.00 -1.60 -36.57
N GLY A 496 -11.91 -2.82 -36.01
CA GLY A 496 -12.98 -3.38 -35.16
C GLY A 496 -13.16 -2.62 -33.84
N ILE A 497 -12.06 -2.23 -33.19
CA ILE A 497 -12.08 -1.42 -31.96
C ILE A 497 -12.67 -0.03 -32.25
N ASN A 498 -12.37 0.56 -33.41
CA ASN A 498 -12.82 1.89 -33.79
C ASN A 498 -14.34 2.04 -33.72
N VAL A 499 -15.09 1.03 -34.18
CA VAL A 499 -16.57 1.04 -34.09
C VAL A 499 -17.07 1.23 -32.66
N LEU A 500 -16.33 0.71 -31.67
CA LEU A 500 -16.69 0.85 -30.26
C LEU A 500 -16.29 2.20 -29.69
N VAL A 501 -15.14 2.75 -30.10
CA VAL A 501 -14.56 3.98 -29.50
C VAL A 501 -14.84 5.26 -30.28
N GLU A 502 -15.32 5.17 -31.51
CA GLU A 502 -15.76 6.32 -32.32
C GLU A 502 -16.84 7.16 -31.62
N PRO A 503 -17.85 6.59 -30.93
CA PRO A 503 -18.85 7.36 -30.17
C PRO A 503 -18.30 8.19 -29.00
N ILE A 504 -17.07 7.90 -28.55
CA ILE A 504 -16.38 8.68 -27.51
C ILE A 504 -15.33 9.64 -28.11
N GLY A 505 -15.39 9.85 -29.43
CA GLY A 505 -14.56 10.82 -30.15
C GLY A 505 -13.21 10.32 -30.61
N PHE A 506 -12.95 9.00 -30.56
CA PHE A 506 -11.68 8.44 -31.01
C PHE A 506 -11.70 8.14 -32.51
N ASN A 507 -10.57 8.36 -33.15
CA ASN A 507 -10.37 8.01 -34.56
C ASN A 507 -9.60 6.69 -34.69
N ARG A 508 -9.40 6.28 -35.94
CA ARG A 508 -8.73 5.01 -36.26
C ARG A 508 -7.27 4.98 -35.81
N ASP A 509 -6.58 6.12 -35.90
CA ASP A 509 -5.20 6.27 -35.45
C ASP A 509 -5.07 6.04 -33.93
N ILE A 510 -6.00 6.58 -33.15
CA ILE A 510 -6.11 6.30 -31.72
C ILE A 510 -6.38 4.81 -31.49
N SER A 511 -7.31 4.22 -32.24
CA SER A 511 -7.64 2.80 -32.12
C SER A 511 -6.45 1.88 -32.39
N LEU A 512 -5.59 2.25 -33.35
CA LEU A 512 -4.33 1.59 -33.64
C LEU A 512 -3.32 1.72 -32.49
N ALA A 513 -3.21 2.91 -31.90
CA ALA A 513 -2.32 3.17 -30.78
C ALA A 513 -2.78 2.55 -29.45
N LEU A 514 -4.09 2.27 -29.29
CA LEU A 514 -4.64 1.67 -28.08
C LEU A 514 -4.09 0.25 -27.84
N LEU A 515 -3.94 -0.56 -28.89
CA LEU A 515 -3.40 -1.93 -28.82
C LEU A 515 -2.00 -2.00 -28.15
N PRO A 516 -0.97 -1.28 -28.63
CA PRO A 516 0.32 -1.22 -27.94
C PRO A 516 0.27 -0.56 -26.58
N SER A 517 -0.58 0.46 -26.41
CA SER A 517 -0.69 1.14 -25.12
C SER A 517 -1.17 0.22 -23.98
N MET A 518 -1.94 -0.82 -24.32
CA MET A 518 -2.37 -1.86 -23.37
C MET A 518 -1.24 -2.81 -22.99
N ALA A 519 -0.24 -2.99 -23.86
CA ALA A 519 0.95 -3.76 -23.53
C ALA A 519 1.83 -2.99 -22.53
N ALA A 520 2.17 -1.76 -22.88
CA ALA A 520 3.00 -0.85 -22.12
C ALA A 520 2.53 0.59 -22.38
N ARG A 521 2.31 1.36 -21.31
CA ARG A 521 1.65 2.69 -21.40
C ARG A 521 2.57 3.71 -22.06
N GLU A 522 3.86 3.58 -21.78
CA GLU A 522 4.97 4.37 -22.31
C GLU A 522 5.15 4.19 -23.83
N VAL A 523 4.73 3.03 -24.37
CA VAL A 523 4.78 2.72 -25.80
C VAL A 523 3.64 3.41 -26.57
N ALA A 524 2.67 4.03 -25.88
CA ALA A 524 1.58 4.72 -26.56
C ALA A 524 2.08 5.88 -27.44
N VAL A 525 3.01 6.70 -26.95
CA VAL A 525 3.57 7.82 -27.75
C VAL A 525 4.38 7.31 -28.92
N SER A 526 5.24 6.32 -28.70
CA SER A 526 6.04 5.74 -29.79
C SER A 526 5.16 5.02 -30.81
N ALA A 527 4.09 4.34 -30.38
CA ALA A 527 3.14 3.73 -31.29
C ALA A 527 2.36 4.75 -32.13
N ILE A 528 1.91 5.86 -31.52
CA ILE A 528 1.34 6.98 -32.28
C ILE A 528 2.39 7.50 -33.26
N ALA A 529 3.63 7.75 -32.82
CA ALA A 529 4.69 8.21 -33.70
C ALA A 529 4.95 7.26 -34.89
N THR A 530 5.02 5.94 -34.64
CA THR A 530 5.24 4.92 -35.66
C THR A 530 4.08 4.83 -36.64
N VAL A 531 2.82 4.81 -36.16
CA VAL A 531 1.64 4.78 -37.05
C VAL A 531 1.63 5.99 -37.98
N TYR A 532 1.94 7.18 -37.45
CA TYR A 532 1.96 8.42 -38.23
C TYR A 532 3.21 8.55 -39.11
N ALA A 533 4.33 7.91 -38.76
CA ALA A 533 5.52 7.86 -39.60
C ALA A 533 5.31 6.94 -40.82
N ILE A 534 4.69 5.77 -40.61
CA ILE A 534 4.33 4.84 -41.68
C ILE A 534 3.32 5.47 -42.63
N ASP A 535 2.33 6.20 -42.10
CA ASP A 535 1.35 6.93 -42.90
C ASP A 535 1.91 8.15 -43.66
N ALA A 536 3.12 8.60 -43.32
CA ALA A 536 3.80 9.75 -43.90
C ALA A 536 4.87 9.37 -44.95
N GLU A 537 5.03 8.07 -45.26
CA GLU A 537 5.99 7.61 -46.28
C GLU A 537 5.70 8.20 -47.68
N ASP A 538 4.47 8.65 -47.93
CA ASP A 538 4.05 9.31 -49.18
C ASP A 538 4.13 10.86 -49.14
N ASP A 539 4.53 11.47 -48.01
CA ASP A 539 4.41 12.92 -47.79
C ASP A 539 5.67 13.51 -47.09
N ALA A 540 6.66 13.92 -47.89
CA ALA A 540 7.97 14.35 -47.40
C ALA A 540 7.94 15.60 -46.48
N GLU A 541 6.94 16.48 -46.64
CA GLU A 541 6.74 17.65 -45.76
C GLU A 541 6.17 17.26 -44.39
N ALA A 542 5.41 16.17 -44.31
CA ALA A 542 4.89 15.68 -43.04
C ALA A 542 6.03 15.18 -42.15
N LEU A 543 7.09 14.58 -42.70
CA LEU A 543 8.23 14.04 -41.96
C LEU A 543 9.03 15.12 -41.18
N GLU A 544 9.03 16.39 -41.62
CA GLU A 544 9.74 17.49 -40.94
C GLU A 544 8.97 18.09 -39.75
N GLN A 545 7.64 17.91 -39.66
CA GLN A 545 6.82 18.45 -38.57
C GLN A 545 6.93 17.62 -37.30
N GLY A 546 6.97 18.28 -36.14
CA GLY A 546 6.92 17.63 -34.83
C GLY A 546 5.59 16.88 -34.61
N LEU A 547 5.63 15.76 -33.87
CA LEU A 547 4.45 14.90 -33.63
C LEU A 547 3.24 15.67 -33.05
N GLY A 548 3.48 16.71 -32.24
CA GLY A 548 2.43 17.55 -31.67
C GLY A 548 1.66 18.35 -32.72
N ASP A 549 2.35 18.91 -33.72
CA ASP A 549 1.72 19.71 -34.77
C ASP A 549 0.89 18.84 -35.72
N ARG A 550 1.38 17.64 -36.03
CA ARG A 550 0.63 16.64 -36.82
C ARG A 550 -0.66 16.21 -36.11
N LEU A 551 -0.60 16.04 -34.79
CA LEU A 551 -1.77 15.68 -33.97
C LEU A 551 -2.79 16.82 -33.94
N ALA A 552 -2.34 18.07 -33.74
CA ALA A 552 -3.21 19.25 -33.70
C ALA A 552 -3.99 19.46 -35.01
N GLY A 553 -3.43 19.07 -36.14
CA GLY A 553 -4.12 19.11 -37.44
C GLY A 553 -5.18 18.03 -37.66
N ARG A 554 -5.19 16.95 -36.87
CA ARG A 554 -6.10 15.79 -37.07
C ARG A 554 -7.08 15.53 -35.95
N TRP A 555 -6.82 16.00 -34.73
CA TRP A 555 -7.71 15.78 -33.58
C TRP A 555 -8.36 17.10 -33.17
N SER A 556 -9.61 17.04 -32.72
CA SER A 556 -10.20 18.18 -32.01
C SER A 556 -9.73 18.22 -30.55
N LEU A 557 -9.90 19.39 -29.92
CA LEU A 557 -9.62 19.54 -28.49
C LEU A 557 -10.49 18.58 -27.66
N ALA A 558 -11.75 18.36 -28.06
CA ALA A 558 -12.63 17.38 -27.43
C ALA A 558 -12.04 15.95 -27.48
N THR A 559 -11.52 15.51 -28.62
CA THR A 559 -10.85 14.21 -28.78
C THR A 559 -9.60 14.11 -27.90
N ALA A 560 -8.77 15.16 -27.86
CA ALA A 560 -7.58 15.21 -27.02
C ALA A 560 -7.92 15.09 -25.52
N LEU A 561 -8.94 15.80 -25.04
CA LEU A 561 -9.41 15.72 -23.65
C LEU A 561 -10.00 14.35 -23.32
N ALA A 562 -10.79 13.77 -24.23
CA ALA A 562 -11.33 12.41 -24.09
C ALA A 562 -10.21 11.37 -24.01
N PHE A 563 -9.16 11.52 -24.82
CA PHE A 563 -7.97 10.65 -24.79
C PHE A 563 -7.19 10.78 -23.48
N LEU A 564 -7.02 11.98 -22.94
CA LEU A 564 -6.44 12.19 -21.61
C LEU A 564 -7.27 11.49 -20.51
N ALA A 565 -8.60 11.65 -20.53
CA ALA A 565 -9.50 11.01 -19.59
C ALA A 565 -9.45 9.47 -19.67
N TRP A 566 -9.38 8.91 -20.88
CA TRP A 566 -9.17 7.47 -21.08
C TRP A 566 -7.89 6.98 -20.38
N PHE A 567 -6.77 7.69 -20.57
CA PHE A 567 -5.50 7.31 -19.95
C PHE A 567 -5.47 7.48 -18.42
N VAL A 568 -6.41 8.24 -17.82
CA VAL A 568 -6.56 8.28 -16.35
C VAL A 568 -7.07 6.93 -15.80
N PHE A 569 -7.97 6.25 -16.50
CA PHE A 569 -8.67 5.06 -15.97
C PHE A 569 -8.29 3.74 -16.66
N ALA A 570 -8.07 3.76 -17.98
CA ALA A 570 -7.96 2.56 -18.81
C ALA A 570 -6.69 1.71 -18.69
N PRO A 571 -5.49 2.26 -18.42
CA PRO A 571 -4.34 1.62 -19.06
C PRO A 571 -3.84 0.43 -18.24
N GLN A 572 -4.41 -0.77 -18.30
CA GLN A 572 -3.81 -1.91 -17.60
C GLN A 572 -2.65 -2.46 -18.42
N CYS A 573 -1.40 -2.21 -18.01
CA CYS A 573 -0.27 -2.86 -18.65
C CYS A 573 -0.29 -4.37 -18.32
N ILE A 574 0.21 -5.20 -19.25
CA ILE A 574 0.18 -6.66 -19.11
C ILE A 574 0.88 -7.11 -17.82
N SER A 575 1.94 -6.42 -17.41
CA SER A 575 2.66 -6.70 -16.16
C SER A 575 1.78 -6.52 -14.93
N THR A 576 0.89 -5.52 -14.92
CA THR A 576 -0.09 -5.28 -13.84
C THR A 576 -1.10 -6.42 -13.77
N ILE A 577 -1.62 -6.87 -14.91
CA ILE A 577 -2.57 -8.00 -14.99
C ILE A 577 -1.91 -9.30 -14.50
N ALA A 578 -0.69 -9.57 -14.94
CA ALA A 578 0.08 -10.76 -14.54
C ALA A 578 0.36 -10.79 -13.04
N VAL A 579 0.74 -9.66 -12.46
CA VAL A 579 1.01 -9.53 -11.02
C VAL A 579 -0.29 -9.62 -10.22
N THR A 580 -1.38 -9.02 -10.70
CA THR A 580 -2.71 -9.17 -10.09
C THR A 580 -3.12 -10.64 -10.04
N ARG A 581 -2.99 -11.37 -11.16
CA ARG A 581 -3.29 -12.81 -11.24
C ARG A 581 -2.50 -13.60 -10.18
N ARG A 582 -1.23 -13.25 -10.01
CA ARG A 582 -0.35 -13.90 -9.03
C ARG A 582 -0.76 -13.58 -7.59
N GLU A 583 -1.09 -12.33 -7.28
CA GLU A 583 -1.45 -11.90 -5.92
C GLU A 583 -2.87 -12.35 -5.51
N THR A 584 -3.78 -12.54 -6.47
CA THR A 584 -5.15 -13.01 -6.26
C THR A 584 -5.35 -14.51 -6.50
N ASN A 585 -4.29 -15.24 -6.86
CA ASN A 585 -4.26 -16.67 -7.13
C ASN A 585 -5.36 -17.16 -8.10
N GLY A 586 -5.61 -16.43 -9.20
CA GLY A 586 -6.64 -16.79 -10.18
C GLY A 586 -6.96 -15.69 -11.20
N TRP A 587 -7.72 -16.02 -12.25
CA TRP A 587 -8.10 -15.08 -13.33
C TRP A 587 -9.37 -14.27 -13.09
N LYS A 588 -10.20 -14.67 -12.12
CA LYS A 588 -11.47 -14.00 -11.81
C LYS A 588 -11.29 -12.50 -11.54
N TRP A 589 -10.36 -12.15 -10.66
CA TRP A 589 -10.11 -10.76 -10.26
C TRP A 589 -9.38 -9.93 -11.31
N PRO A 590 -8.34 -10.44 -12.01
CA PRO A 590 -7.75 -9.76 -13.15
C PRO A 590 -8.77 -9.43 -14.26
N LEU A 591 -9.64 -10.37 -14.62
CA LEU A 591 -10.66 -10.15 -15.65
C LEU A 591 -11.71 -9.13 -15.21
N PHE A 592 -12.15 -9.21 -13.95
CA PHE A 592 -13.03 -8.20 -13.37
C PHE A 592 -12.37 -6.81 -13.39
N MET A 593 -11.09 -6.73 -12.99
CA MET A 593 -10.28 -5.51 -12.98
C MET A 593 -10.21 -4.87 -14.37
N ILE A 594 -9.89 -5.67 -15.39
CA ILE A 594 -9.89 -5.22 -16.79
C ILE A 594 -11.27 -4.70 -17.16
N GLY A 595 -12.32 -5.51 -16.97
CA GLY A 595 -13.69 -5.15 -17.36
C GLY A 595 -14.16 -3.82 -16.76
N TYR A 596 -14.05 -3.66 -15.44
CA TYR A 596 -14.56 -2.45 -14.79
C TYR A 596 -13.72 -1.21 -15.15
N LEU A 597 -12.39 -1.34 -15.30
CA LEU A 597 -11.53 -0.21 -15.66
C LEU A 597 -11.75 0.24 -17.10
N PHE A 598 -12.01 -0.70 -18.01
CA PHE A 598 -12.41 -0.38 -19.39
C PHE A 598 -13.74 0.36 -19.43
N VAL A 599 -14.75 -0.13 -18.69
CA VAL A 599 -16.06 0.55 -18.59
C VAL A 599 -15.90 1.95 -18.01
N LEU A 600 -15.12 2.09 -16.94
CA LEU A 600 -14.87 3.37 -16.29
C LEU A 600 -14.15 4.35 -17.23
N ALA A 601 -13.15 3.89 -17.97
CA ALA A 601 -12.43 4.70 -18.93
C ALA A 601 -13.29 5.13 -20.12
N TYR A 602 -14.08 4.21 -20.66
CA TYR A 602 -15.01 4.48 -21.74
C TYR A 602 -16.03 5.55 -21.32
N ALA A 603 -16.63 5.38 -20.15
CA ALA A 603 -17.57 6.34 -19.60
C ALA A 603 -16.91 7.72 -19.35
N ALA A 604 -15.73 7.75 -18.75
CA ALA A 604 -15.02 9.00 -18.48
C ALA A 604 -14.61 9.73 -19.78
N ALA A 605 -14.09 9.00 -20.77
CA ALA A 605 -13.74 9.56 -22.07
C ALA A 605 -14.98 10.10 -22.81
N GLY A 606 -16.07 9.33 -22.84
CA GLY A 606 -17.33 9.75 -23.47
C GLY A 606 -17.95 10.98 -22.79
N VAL A 607 -18.03 10.99 -21.45
CA VAL A 607 -18.51 12.16 -20.71
C VAL A 607 -17.65 13.40 -21.01
N THR A 608 -16.33 13.23 -21.08
CA THR A 608 -15.41 14.33 -21.39
C THR A 608 -15.59 14.83 -22.82
N TYR A 609 -15.71 13.93 -23.80
CA TYR A 609 -15.92 14.26 -25.21
C TYR A 609 -17.21 15.04 -25.44
N TRP A 610 -18.34 14.49 -24.98
CA TRP A 610 -19.65 15.09 -25.19
C TRP A 610 -19.82 16.40 -24.41
N ALA A 611 -19.24 16.49 -23.21
CA ALA A 611 -19.20 17.76 -22.48
C ALA A 611 -18.38 18.82 -23.23
N ALA A 612 -17.22 18.46 -23.78
CA ALA A 612 -16.40 19.37 -24.56
C ALA A 612 -17.11 19.86 -25.83
N ILE A 613 -17.79 18.96 -26.57
CA ILE A 613 -18.61 19.34 -27.72
C ILE A 613 -19.75 20.28 -27.30
N ALA A 614 -20.47 19.95 -26.23
CA ALA A 614 -21.56 20.80 -25.73
C ALA A 614 -21.08 22.20 -25.33
N MET A 615 -19.82 22.34 -24.94
CA MET A 615 -19.16 23.61 -24.63
C MET A 615 -18.56 24.31 -25.87
N GLY A 616 -18.73 23.76 -27.07
CA GLY A 616 -18.24 24.35 -28.32
C GLY A 616 -16.74 24.13 -28.58
N LEU A 617 -16.13 23.12 -27.96
CA LEU A 617 -14.70 22.78 -28.09
C LEU A 617 -14.45 21.59 -29.04
N GLY A 618 -15.46 21.26 -29.87
CA GLY A 618 -15.53 20.09 -30.74
C GLY A 618 -14.84 20.25 -32.08
#